data_AF-A0AAV5KZD7-F1
#
_entry.id   AF-A0AAV5KZD7-F1
#
_cell.length_a   1.000
_cell.length_b   1.000
_cell.length_c   1.000
_cell.angle_alpha   90.00
_cell.angle_beta   90.00
_cell.angle_gamma   90.00
#
_symmetry.space_group_name_H-M   'P 1'
#
loop_
_entity.id
_entity.type
_entity.pdbx_description
1 polymer ?
#
loop_
_entity_poly.entity_id
_entity_poly.type
_entity_poly.pdbx_seq_one_letter_code
_entity_poly.pdbx_strand_id
1 'polypeptide(L)'
;MIEEVKIYPRCPDEWEWRHSKDGLYSTSIAYEMLTKDERGLVETKFFKRVWNPILPSKIAAFNWKVMMDRIPTKLNLFKRGVIKDMEDGKCTLCEVEDEDINHLFLNCNVARWLWMACANWWGITIKLDKECRKTFENFGTWTKQLSIREG
;
A
#
# COMPACT_ATOMS: atom_id res chain seq x y z
N MET A 1 -23.10 -22.39 15.35
CA MET A 1 -24.20 -22.56 16.31
C MET A 1 -24.20 -21.28 17.14
N ILE A 2 -25.15 -20.38 16.89
CA ILE A 2 -25.23 -19.11 17.63
C ILE A 2 -25.86 -19.46 18.97
N GLU A 3 -25.17 -19.20 20.08
CA GLU A 3 -25.72 -19.41 21.42
C GLU A 3 -27.00 -18.56 21.58
N GLU A 4 -28.02 -19.10 22.25
CA GLU A 4 -29.24 -18.37 22.57
C GLU A 4 -28.92 -17.19 23.48
N VAL A 5 -28.85 -15.99 22.89
CA VAL A 5 -28.66 -14.75 23.64
C VAL A 5 -29.99 -14.39 24.31
N LYS A 6 -30.06 -14.53 25.64
CA LYS A 6 -31.19 -14.07 26.45
C LYS A 6 -31.17 -12.56 26.55
N ILE A 7 -32.15 -11.92 25.90
CA ILE A 7 -32.34 -10.46 25.95
C ILE A 7 -33.17 -10.12 27.20
N TYR A 8 -32.65 -9.25 28.06
CA TYR A 8 -33.32 -8.81 29.29
C TYR A 8 -33.79 -7.35 29.15
N PRO A 9 -35.09 -7.09 28.92
CA PRO A 9 -35.60 -5.75 28.56
C PRO A 9 -35.54 -4.70 29.68
N ARG A 10 -35.00 -5.03 30.86
CA ARG A 10 -34.79 -4.10 31.98
C ARG A 10 -33.32 -3.97 32.40
N CYS A 11 -32.40 -4.68 31.74
CA CYS A 11 -30.97 -4.47 31.95
C CYS A 11 -30.46 -3.49 30.89
N PRO A 12 -29.67 -2.48 31.26
CA PRO A 12 -28.88 -1.72 30.30
C PRO A 12 -27.92 -2.65 29.56
N ASP A 13 -27.67 -2.38 28.28
CA ASP A 13 -26.65 -3.11 27.51
C ASP A 13 -25.25 -2.79 28.05
N GLU A 14 -24.42 -3.81 28.18
CA GLU A 14 -23.02 -3.68 28.58
C GLU A 14 -22.08 -4.19 27.49
N TRP A 15 -20.93 -3.53 27.34
CA TRP A 15 -19.88 -3.97 26.43
C TRP A 15 -19.00 -4.99 27.12
N GLU A 16 -19.01 -6.22 26.62
CA GLU A 16 -18.12 -7.28 27.08
C GLU A 16 -17.05 -7.58 26.01
N TRP A 17 -15.78 -7.58 26.42
CA TRP A 17 -14.73 -8.07 25.55
C TRP A 17 -14.60 -9.59 25.66
N ARG A 18 -15.09 -10.25 24.61
CA ARG A 18 -15.01 -11.70 24.32
C ARG A 18 -13.62 -12.36 24.44
N HIS A 19 -12.54 -11.60 24.54
CA HIS A 19 -11.18 -12.15 24.63
C HIS A 19 -10.57 -12.03 26.03
N SER A 20 -11.36 -11.55 27.00
CA SER A 20 -11.01 -11.60 28.42
C SER A 20 -12.05 -12.38 29.22
N LYS A 21 -11.61 -13.12 30.23
CA LYS A 21 -12.51 -13.91 31.10
C LYS A 21 -13.33 -13.06 32.07
N ASP A 22 -12.84 -11.86 32.37
CA ASP A 22 -13.53 -10.87 33.19
C ASP A 22 -14.37 -9.90 32.34
N GLY A 23 -14.42 -10.10 31.02
CA GLY A 23 -15.12 -9.21 30.09
C GLY A 23 -14.47 -7.84 29.88
N LEU A 24 -13.34 -7.56 30.55
CA LEU A 24 -12.72 -6.24 30.54
C LEU A 24 -11.72 -6.06 29.40
N TYR A 25 -11.56 -4.80 28.99
CA TYR A 25 -10.59 -4.43 27.98
C TYR A 25 -9.17 -4.35 28.52
N SER A 26 -8.26 -5.11 27.91
CA SER A 26 -6.81 -5.00 28.14
C SER A 26 -6.05 -4.74 26.84
N THR A 27 -5.31 -3.63 26.80
CA THR A 27 -4.44 -3.28 25.66
C THR A 27 -3.38 -4.34 25.40
N SER A 28 -2.85 -5.01 26.43
CA SER A 28 -1.82 -6.05 26.28
C SER A 28 -2.36 -7.30 25.58
N ILE A 29 -3.59 -7.72 25.94
CA ILE A 29 -4.26 -8.85 25.31
C ILE A 29 -4.61 -8.53 23.86
N ALA A 30 -5.17 -7.34 23.56
CA ALA A 30 -5.42 -6.91 22.17
C ALA A 30 -4.15 -6.97 21.34
N TYR A 31 -3.06 -6.40 21.85
CA TYR A 31 -1.79 -6.35 21.15
C TYR A 31 -1.22 -7.74 20.88
N GLU A 32 -1.26 -8.63 21.87
CA GLU A 32 -0.83 -10.01 21.72
C GLU A 32 -1.65 -10.75 20.65
N MET A 33 -2.98 -10.56 20.64
CA MET A 33 -3.84 -11.17 19.63
C MET A 33 -3.55 -10.64 18.23
N LEU A 34 -3.39 -9.33 18.08
CA LEU A 34 -3.07 -8.71 16.79
C LEU A 34 -1.69 -9.11 16.26
N THR A 35 -0.72 -9.36 17.16
CA THR A 35 0.65 -9.72 16.77
C THR A 35 0.84 -11.22 16.55
N LYS A 36 0.01 -12.08 17.16
CA LYS A 36 0.01 -13.53 16.94
C LYS A 36 -0.89 -14.00 15.80
N ASP A 37 -1.83 -13.18 15.34
CA ASP A 37 -2.61 -13.45 14.14
C ASP A 37 -1.70 -13.49 12.90
N GLU A 38 -1.83 -14.53 12.07
CA GLU A 38 -1.09 -14.66 10.81
C GLU A 38 -1.30 -13.45 9.89
N ARG A 39 -2.50 -12.83 9.94
CA ARG A 39 -2.80 -11.58 9.22
C ARG A 39 -1.90 -10.44 9.71
N GLY A 40 -1.71 -10.32 11.03
CA GLY A 40 -0.81 -9.33 11.63
C GLY A 40 0.67 -9.58 11.29
N LEU A 41 1.07 -10.84 11.10
CA LEU A 41 2.43 -11.20 10.65
C LEU A 41 2.70 -10.83 9.18
N VAL A 42 1.70 -10.98 8.30
CA VAL A 42 1.80 -10.55 6.89
C VAL A 42 1.88 -9.02 6.81
N GLU A 43 1.02 -8.33 7.55
CA GLU A 43 1.04 -6.87 7.63
C GLU A 43 2.37 -6.34 8.17
N THR A 44 2.93 -6.92 9.23
CA THR A 44 4.23 -6.49 9.78
C THR A 44 5.38 -6.66 8.78
N LYS A 45 5.40 -7.72 7.97
CA LYS A 45 6.42 -7.89 6.90
C LYS A 45 6.26 -6.83 5.80
N PHE A 46 5.02 -6.55 5.39
CA PHE A 46 4.71 -5.49 4.42
C PHE A 46 5.17 -4.12 4.93
N PHE A 47 4.80 -3.76 6.17
CA PHE A 47 5.16 -2.47 6.77
C PHE A 47 6.67 -2.32 6.97
N LYS A 48 7.39 -3.39 7.30
CA LYS A 48 8.87 -3.37 7.36
C LYS A 48 9.52 -3.06 6.02
N ARG A 49 8.93 -3.51 4.90
CA ARG A 49 9.45 -3.20 3.55
C ARG A 49 9.15 -1.76 3.14
N VAL A 50 7.93 -1.29 3.43
CA VAL A 50 7.48 0.08 3.14
C VAL A 50 8.28 1.10 3.94
N TRP A 51 8.35 0.90 5.27
CA TRP A 51 9.02 1.79 6.22
C TRP A 51 10.48 1.40 6.43
N ASN A 52 11.19 1.13 5.34
CA ASN A 52 12.62 0.85 5.38
C ASN A 52 13.38 2.11 5.85
N PRO A 53 14.20 2.03 6.92
CA PRO A 53 14.90 3.20 7.47
C PRO A 53 15.94 3.81 6.53
N ILE A 54 16.36 3.09 5.47
CA ILE A 54 17.26 3.60 4.43
C ILE A 54 16.54 4.62 3.52
N LEU A 55 15.22 4.52 3.39
CA LEU A 55 14.45 5.42 2.53
C LEU A 55 14.08 6.71 3.29
N PRO A 56 14.26 7.89 2.68
CA PRO A 56 13.67 9.11 3.19
C PRO A 56 12.16 8.94 3.42
N SER A 57 11.63 9.50 4.51
CA SER A 57 10.22 9.29 4.91
C SER A 57 9.21 9.67 3.82
N LYS A 58 9.53 10.68 3.00
CA LYS A 58 8.70 11.07 1.85
C LYS A 58 8.59 9.95 0.81
N ILE A 59 9.69 9.26 0.53
CA ILE A 59 9.75 8.14 -0.42
C ILE A 59 9.02 6.93 0.16
N ALA A 60 9.21 6.62 1.44
CA ALA A 60 8.48 5.55 2.12
C ALA A 60 6.96 5.78 2.10
N ALA A 61 6.52 7.01 2.41
CA ALA A 61 5.11 7.38 2.37
C ALA A 61 4.53 7.35 0.94
N PHE A 62 5.30 7.75 -0.07
CA PHE A 62 4.90 7.62 -1.46
C PHE A 62 4.74 6.15 -1.87
N ASN A 63 5.72 5.31 -1.53
CA ASN A 63 5.68 3.88 -1.81
C ASN A 63 4.46 3.21 -1.15
N TRP A 64 4.19 3.55 0.11
CA TRP A 64 2.97 3.11 0.79
C TRP A 64 1.69 3.47 0.02
N LYS A 65 1.58 4.73 -0.45
CA LYS A 65 0.42 5.16 -1.25
C LYS A 65 0.31 4.38 -2.56
N VAL A 66 1.43 4.08 -3.21
CA VAL A 66 1.45 3.25 -4.42
C VAL A 66 0.94 1.85 -4.12
N MET A 67 1.47 1.21 -3.09
CA MET A 67 1.10 -0.15 -2.70
C MET A 67 -0.37 -0.27 -2.28
N MET A 68 -0.97 0.80 -1.77
CA MET A 68 -2.38 0.86 -1.37
C MET A 68 -3.33 1.34 -2.49
N ASP A 69 -2.84 1.58 -3.71
CA ASP A 69 -3.60 2.20 -4.82
C ASP A 69 -4.27 3.53 -4.40
N ARG A 70 -3.52 4.37 -3.68
CA ARG A 70 -4.01 5.65 -3.13
C ARG A 70 -3.43 6.89 -3.81
N ILE A 71 -2.68 6.71 -4.89
CA ILE A 71 -2.22 7.80 -5.75
C ILE A 71 -3.43 8.37 -6.52
N PRO A 72 -3.54 9.70 -6.68
CA PRO A 72 -4.65 10.35 -7.38
C PRO A 72 -4.50 10.22 -8.90
N THR A 73 -4.47 8.97 -9.41
CA THR A 73 -4.62 8.70 -10.84
C THR A 73 -6.03 9.07 -11.29
N LYS A 74 -6.24 9.37 -12.57
CA LYS A 74 -7.59 9.69 -13.07
C LYS A 74 -8.60 8.57 -12.79
N LEU A 75 -8.21 7.30 -12.90
CA LEU A 75 -9.08 6.19 -12.52
C LEU A 75 -9.46 6.22 -11.04
N ASN A 76 -8.53 6.54 -10.14
CA ASN A 76 -8.81 6.65 -8.70
C ASN A 76 -9.62 7.89 -8.34
N LEU A 77 -9.43 9.00 -9.06
CA LEU A 77 -10.23 10.21 -8.91
C LEU A 77 -11.67 9.98 -9.37
N PHE A 78 -11.86 9.25 -10.48
CA PHE A 78 -13.17 8.82 -10.96
C PHE A 78 -13.88 7.92 -9.94
N LYS A 79 -13.20 6.88 -9.42
CA LYS A 79 -13.74 6.01 -8.35
C LYS A 79 -14.19 6.78 -7.09
N ARG A 80 -13.57 7.94 -6.82
CA ARG A 80 -13.90 8.82 -5.68
C ARG A 80 -14.94 9.89 -6.00
N GLY A 81 -15.46 9.92 -7.23
CA GLY A 81 -16.43 10.93 -7.69
C GLY A 81 -15.86 12.33 -7.85
N VAL A 82 -14.53 12.48 -7.90
CA VAL A 82 -13.87 13.78 -8.16
C VAL A 82 -13.94 14.11 -9.65
N ILE A 83 -13.67 13.12 -10.51
CA ILE A 83 -13.93 13.18 -11.94
C ILE A 83 -15.28 12.49 -12.19
N LYS A 84 -16.14 13.12 -12.99
CA LYS A 84 -17.50 12.62 -13.26
C LYS A 84 -17.57 11.76 -14.52
N ASP A 85 -16.74 12.08 -15.51
CA ASP A 85 -16.78 11.45 -16.83
C ASP A 85 -15.46 10.71 -17.09
N MET A 86 -15.57 9.43 -17.46
CA MET A 86 -14.40 8.59 -17.71
C MET A 86 -13.73 8.88 -19.06
N GLU A 87 -14.36 9.68 -19.92
CA GLU A 87 -13.75 10.22 -21.14
C GLU A 87 -12.48 11.04 -20.83
N ASP A 88 -12.44 11.71 -19.68
CA ASP A 88 -11.25 12.41 -19.18
C ASP A 88 -10.23 11.45 -18.52
N GLY A 89 -10.48 10.15 -18.51
CA GLY A 89 -9.69 9.13 -17.83
C GLY A 89 -8.33 8.82 -18.48
N LYS A 90 -8.08 9.35 -19.69
CA LYS A 90 -6.84 9.11 -20.43
C LYS A 90 -5.60 9.62 -19.71
N CYS A 91 -4.53 8.83 -19.75
CA CYS A 91 -3.23 9.18 -19.22
C CYS A 91 -2.75 10.54 -19.75
N THR A 92 -2.42 11.43 -18.83
CA THR A 92 -1.93 12.79 -19.18
C THR A 92 -0.60 12.81 -19.91
N LEU A 93 0.15 11.71 -19.89
CA LEU A 93 1.46 11.62 -20.51
C LEU A 93 1.39 11.14 -21.96
N CYS A 94 0.59 10.09 -22.23
CA CYS A 94 0.52 9.47 -23.55
C CYS A 94 -0.78 9.76 -24.29
N GLU A 95 -1.85 10.13 -23.58
CA GLU A 95 -3.20 10.39 -24.09
C GLU A 95 -3.87 9.20 -24.82
N VAL A 96 -3.30 7.99 -24.74
CA VAL A 96 -3.81 6.79 -25.43
C VAL A 96 -4.65 5.88 -24.53
N GLU A 97 -4.08 5.44 -23.41
CA GLU A 97 -4.71 4.50 -22.48
C GLU A 97 -5.22 5.21 -21.22
N ASP A 98 -6.07 4.54 -20.45
CA ASP A 98 -6.60 5.09 -19.21
C ASP A 98 -5.52 5.16 -18.12
N GLU A 99 -5.57 6.21 -17.30
CA GLU A 99 -4.59 6.47 -16.25
C GLU A 99 -4.92 5.66 -14.99
N ASP A 100 -4.34 4.48 -14.88
CA ASP A 100 -4.20 3.75 -13.63
C ASP A 100 -2.75 3.79 -13.10
N ILE A 101 -2.52 3.19 -11.93
CA ILE A 101 -1.21 3.23 -11.30
C ILE A 101 -0.13 2.44 -12.06
N ASN A 102 -0.52 1.37 -12.76
CA ASN A 102 0.42 0.57 -13.54
C ASN A 102 0.80 1.31 -14.82
N HIS A 103 -0.19 1.88 -15.50
CA HIS A 103 0.02 2.68 -16.69
C HIS A 103 0.85 3.92 -16.38
N LEU A 104 0.45 4.74 -15.39
CA LEU A 104 1.13 5.99 -15.06
C LEU A 104 2.62 5.80 -14.75
N PHE A 105 2.98 4.74 -14.03
CA PHE A 105 4.38 4.54 -13.59
C PHE A 105 5.21 3.60 -14.46
N LEU A 106 4.60 2.62 -15.16
CA LEU A 106 5.35 1.53 -15.79
C LEU A 106 4.97 1.24 -17.24
N ASN A 107 3.67 1.19 -17.56
CA ASN A 107 3.21 0.75 -18.88
C ASN A 107 3.10 1.91 -19.89
N CYS A 108 2.96 3.16 -19.42
CA CYS A 108 3.02 4.33 -20.27
C CYS A 108 4.37 4.38 -21.01
N ASN A 109 4.32 4.58 -22.33
CA ASN A 109 5.51 4.71 -23.17
C ASN A 109 6.44 5.84 -22.70
N VAL A 110 5.88 6.98 -22.29
CA VAL A 110 6.65 8.12 -21.74
C VAL A 110 7.31 7.75 -20.42
N ALA A 111 6.57 7.13 -19.48
CA ALA A 111 7.11 6.69 -18.20
C ALA A 111 8.20 5.63 -18.36
N ARG A 112 8.00 4.66 -19.26
CA ARG A 112 8.97 3.61 -19.56
C ARG A 112 10.25 4.18 -20.15
N TRP A 113 10.14 5.16 -21.06
CA TRP A 113 11.29 5.86 -21.61
C TRP A 113 12.07 6.60 -20.51
N LEU A 114 11.38 7.29 -19.60
CA LEU A 114 12.01 7.98 -18.46
C LEU A 114 12.78 7.00 -17.56
N TRP A 115 12.19 5.86 -17.22
CA TRP A 115 12.89 4.82 -16.43
C TRP A 115 14.18 4.35 -17.10
N MET A 116 14.12 4.08 -18.41
CA MET A 116 15.31 3.64 -19.17
C MET A 116 16.35 4.75 -19.27
N ALA A 117 15.94 6.01 -19.45
CA ALA A 117 16.84 7.16 -19.48
C ALA A 117 17.57 7.35 -18.14
N CYS A 118 16.84 7.28 -17.01
CA CYS A 118 17.43 7.34 -15.67
C CYS A 118 18.36 6.14 -15.40
N ALA A 119 17.94 4.93 -15.79
CA ALA A 119 18.75 3.72 -15.64
C ALA A 119 20.08 3.84 -16.39
N ASN A 120 20.03 4.31 -17.64
CA ASN A 120 21.20 4.54 -18.46
C ASN A 120 22.10 5.63 -17.85
N TRP A 121 21.51 6.73 -17.36
CA TRP A 121 22.27 7.80 -16.72
C TRP A 121 23.01 7.33 -15.47
N TRP A 122 22.41 6.44 -14.67
CA TRP A 122 23.04 5.85 -13.49
C TRP A 122 23.90 4.62 -13.77
N GLY A 123 23.94 4.14 -15.02
CA GLY A 123 24.65 2.92 -15.40
C GLY A 123 24.15 1.68 -14.66
N ILE A 124 22.83 1.59 -14.44
CA ILE A 124 22.17 0.45 -13.80
C ILE A 124 21.17 -0.21 -14.75
N THR A 125 20.88 -1.49 -14.50
CA THR A 125 19.84 -2.22 -15.22
C THR A 125 18.60 -2.31 -14.34
N ILE A 126 17.49 -1.72 -14.79
CA ILE A 126 16.20 -1.79 -14.09
C ILE A 126 15.32 -2.86 -14.74
N LYS A 127 14.70 -3.71 -13.93
CA LYS A 127 13.66 -4.65 -14.35
C LYS A 127 12.30 -4.10 -13.93
N LEU A 128 11.53 -3.59 -14.90
CA LEU A 128 10.17 -3.14 -14.68
C LEU A 128 9.21 -4.31 -14.84
N ASP A 129 8.40 -4.58 -13.81
CA ASP A 129 7.27 -5.50 -13.91
C ASP A 129 6.09 -4.81 -14.63
N LYS A 130 5.06 -5.55 -15.03
CA LYS A 130 3.81 -4.93 -15.50
C LYS A 130 2.95 -4.41 -14.34
N GLU A 131 3.17 -4.95 -13.14
CA GLU A 131 2.51 -4.54 -11.91
C GLU A 131 3.39 -3.56 -11.11
N CYS A 132 2.84 -2.38 -10.87
CA CYS A 132 3.44 -1.31 -10.08
C CYS A 132 3.78 -1.80 -8.68
N ARG A 133 2.84 -2.49 -8.03
CA ARG A 133 3.05 -3.04 -6.69
C ARG A 133 4.30 -3.92 -6.61
N LYS A 134 4.49 -4.88 -7.54
CA LYS A 134 5.65 -5.79 -7.54
C LYS A 134 6.98 -5.05 -7.74
N THR A 135 6.98 -4.04 -8.62
CA THR A 135 8.15 -3.18 -8.86
C THR A 135 8.52 -2.40 -7.59
N PHE A 136 7.52 -1.85 -6.89
CA PHE A 136 7.71 -0.98 -5.73
C PHE A 136 7.87 -1.72 -4.39
N GLU A 137 7.40 -2.97 -4.28
CA GLU A 137 7.64 -3.85 -3.13
C GLU A 137 9.15 -4.09 -2.89
N ASN A 138 9.94 -4.07 -3.96
CA ASN A 138 11.39 -4.27 -3.91
C ASN A 138 12.18 -2.95 -3.97
N PHE A 139 11.52 -1.78 -3.96
CA PHE A 139 12.20 -0.50 -4.12
C PHE A 139 13.29 -0.25 -3.06
N GLY A 140 13.08 -0.74 -1.82
CA GLY A 140 14.08 -0.68 -0.75
C GLY A 140 15.31 -1.58 -0.92
N THR A 141 15.32 -2.49 -1.91
CA THR A 141 16.51 -3.29 -2.24
C THR A 141 17.34 -2.64 -3.35
N TRP A 142 16.74 -1.80 -4.19
CA TRP A 142 17.43 -1.05 -5.24
C TRP A 142 18.40 -0.03 -4.64
N THR A 143 18.05 0.57 -3.50
CA THR A 143 18.90 1.54 -2.80
C THR A 143 20.15 0.92 -2.17
N LYS A 144 20.14 -0.38 -1.86
CA LYS A 144 21.36 -1.09 -1.38
C LYS A 144 22.45 -1.18 -2.45
N GLN A 145 22.10 -1.11 -3.73
CA GLN A 145 23.09 -1.10 -4.81
C GLN A 145 23.70 0.29 -5.03
N LEU A 146 22.97 1.35 -4.65
CA LEU A 146 23.44 2.73 -4.76
C LEU A 146 24.36 3.12 -3.58
N SER A 147 24.10 2.62 -2.37
CA SER A 147 24.94 2.90 -1.19
C SER A 147 26.34 2.28 -1.22
N ILE A 148 26.62 1.36 -2.16
CA ILE A 148 27.95 0.72 -2.30
C ILE A 148 28.89 1.55 -3.20
N ARG A 149 28.38 2.52 -3.96
CA ARG A 149 29.19 3.35 -4.87
C ARG A 149 29.61 4.70 -4.28
N GLU A 150 29.07 5.08 -3.13
CA GLU A 150 29.41 6.35 -2.44
C GLU A 150 30.42 6.15 -1.29
N GLY A 151 31.11 5.00 -1.23
CA GLY A 151 32.12 4.67 -0.22
C GLY A 151 33.49 4.42 -0.82
#